data_AF-A0A1L5L471-F1
#
_entry.id   AF-A0A1L5L471-F1
#
_cell.length_a   1.000
_cell.length_b   1.000
_cell.length_c   1.000
_cell.angle_alpha   90.00
_cell.angle_beta   90.00
_cell.angle_gamma   90.00
#
_symmetry.space_group_name_H-M   'P 1'
#
loop_
_entity.id
_entity.type
_entity.pdbx_description
1 polymer ?
#
loop_
_entity_poly.entity_id
_entity_poly.type
_entity_poly.pdbx_seq_one_letter_code
_entity_poly.pdbx_strand_id
1 'polypeptide(L)'
;MLEKMSQYIAAELGVNPWQVKVAVELLDEGNTVPFIARYRKEKTGELKDEQLREIEERIKYLRNLEQRREEIVRSITEQEKMTPELATAIEGAMKLQ
;
A
#
# COMPACT_ATOMS: atom_id res chain seq x y z
N MET A 1 -2.44 -8.96 -0.28
CA MET A 1 -2.83 -7.53 -0.19
C MET A 1 -1.61 -6.64 -0.41
N LEU A 2 -0.54 -6.78 0.40
CA LEU A 2 0.75 -6.11 0.20
C LEU A 2 1.28 -6.26 -1.24
N GLU A 3 1.23 -7.47 -1.81
CA GLU A 3 1.68 -7.73 -3.19
C GLU A 3 1.02 -6.80 -4.23
N LYS A 4 -0.30 -6.60 -4.15
CA LYS A 4 -1.02 -5.69 -5.07
C LYS A 4 -0.61 -4.24 -4.83
N MET A 5 -0.52 -3.80 -3.57
CA MET A 5 -0.10 -2.43 -3.22
C MET A 5 1.32 -2.14 -3.73
N SER A 6 2.24 -3.09 -3.54
CA SER A 6 3.61 -2.97 -4.05
C SER A 6 3.67 -2.87 -5.58
N GLN A 7 2.81 -3.59 -6.31
CA GLN A 7 2.70 -3.47 -7.76
C GLN A 7 2.18 -2.09 -8.20
N TYR A 8 1.16 -1.57 -7.53
CA TYR A 8 0.62 -0.23 -7.83
C TYR A 8 1.67 0.86 -7.59
N ILE A 9 2.30 0.87 -6.42
CA ILE A 9 3.34 1.85 -6.08
C ILE A 9 4.53 1.71 -7.03
N ALA A 10 4.94 0.48 -7.36
CA ALA A 10 6.04 0.26 -8.30
C ALA A 10 5.76 0.85 -9.69
N ALA A 11 4.53 0.72 -10.18
CA ALA A 11 4.09 1.33 -11.43
C ALA A 11 4.04 2.87 -11.35
N GLU A 12 3.62 3.44 -10.22
CA GLU A 12 3.62 4.90 -9.98
C GLU A 12 5.06 5.47 -9.99
N LEU A 13 6.01 4.75 -9.38
CA LEU A 13 7.39 5.23 -9.17
C LEU A 13 8.40 4.80 -10.24
N GLY A 14 8.01 3.93 -11.17
CA GLY A 14 8.92 3.35 -12.17
C GLY A 14 10.02 2.48 -11.56
N VAL A 15 9.71 1.75 -10.48
CA VAL A 15 10.64 0.82 -9.81
C VAL A 15 10.10 -0.61 -9.87
N ASN A 16 10.86 -1.59 -9.38
CA ASN A 16 10.37 -2.96 -9.34
C ASN A 16 9.46 -3.23 -8.12
N PRO A 17 8.39 -4.03 -8.25
CA PRO A 17 7.51 -4.39 -7.13
C PRO A 17 8.23 -5.00 -5.93
N TRP A 18 9.28 -5.80 -6.18
CA TRP A 18 10.06 -6.41 -5.11
C TRP A 18 10.82 -5.35 -4.28
N GLN A 19 11.27 -4.25 -4.89
CA GLN A 19 11.95 -3.17 -4.18
C GLN A 19 11.00 -2.45 -3.23
N VAL A 20 9.77 -2.18 -3.70
CA VAL A 20 8.71 -1.60 -2.88
C VAL A 20 8.37 -2.53 -1.73
N LYS A 21 8.20 -3.82 -2.00
CA LYS A 21 7.88 -4.82 -0.97
C LYS A 21 8.93 -4.85 0.14
N VAL A 22 10.21 -4.94 -0.21
CA VAL A 22 11.30 -4.93 0.79
C VAL A 22 11.36 -3.60 1.55
N ALA A 23 11.15 -2.46 0.87
CA ALA A 23 11.11 -1.17 1.54
C ALA A 23 9.95 -1.08 2.55
N VAL A 24 8.76 -1.57 2.19
CA VAL A 24 7.60 -1.61 3.08
C VAL A 24 7.83 -2.53 4.27
N GLU A 25 8.41 -3.72 4.05
CA GLU A 25 8.75 -4.64 5.15
C GLU A 25 9.72 -4.00 6.15
N LEU A 26 10.75 -3.30 5.66
CA LEU A 26 11.68 -2.56 6.53
C LEU A 26 10.98 -1.43 7.31
N LEU A 27 10.05 -0.70 6.68
CA LEU A 27 9.25 0.34 7.35
C LEU A 27 8.34 -0.27 8.42
N ASP A 28 7.73 -1.42 8.16
CA ASP A 28 6.87 -2.15 9.10
C ASP A 28 7.65 -2.69 10.31
N GLU A 29 8.93 -3.03 10.11
CA GLU A 29 9.87 -3.35 11.20
C GLU A 29 10.26 -2.13 12.06
N GLY A 30 9.78 -0.92 11.72
CA GLY A 30 10.05 0.32 12.44
C GLY A 30 11.32 1.04 12.00
N ASN A 31 11.95 0.65 10.90
CA ASN A 31 13.07 1.41 10.35
C ASN A 31 12.56 2.73 9.74
N THR A 32 13.32 3.80 9.89
CA THR A 32 12.99 5.10 9.28
C THR A 32 13.56 5.22 7.87
N VAL A 33 12.98 6.07 7.02
CA VAL A 33 13.50 6.32 5.67
C VAL A 33 15.00 6.70 5.65
N PRO A 34 15.49 7.64 6.48
CA PRO A 34 16.93 7.96 6.52
C PRO A 34 17.80 6.77 6.93
N PHE A 35 17.29 5.88 7.80
CA PHE A 35 18.02 4.68 8.19
C PHE A 35 18.08 3.67 7.03
N ILE A 36 16.97 3.44 6.34
CA ILE A 36 16.90 2.52 5.20
C ILE A 36 17.82 3.01 4.08
N ALA A 37 17.72 4.30 3.72
CA ALA A 37 18.52 4.90 2.66
C ALA A 37 20.03 4.80 2.91
N ARG A 38 20.45 4.90 4.18
CA ARG A 38 21.86 4.88 4.57
C ARG A 38 22.43 3.49 4.82
N TYR A 39 21.64 2.59 5.43
CA TYR A 39 22.13 1.31 5.97
C TYR A 39 21.48 0.07 5.36
N ARG A 40 20.47 0.23 4.50
CA ARG A 40 19.75 -0.87 3.83
C ARG A 40 19.62 -0.66 2.31
N LYS A 41 20.41 0.24 1.74
CA LYS A 41 20.39 0.61 0.33
C LYS A 41 20.46 -0.59 -0.62
N GLU A 42 21.35 -1.54 -0.35
CA GLU A 42 21.48 -2.74 -1.19
C GLU A 42 20.26 -3.66 -1.09
N LYS A 43 19.65 -3.77 0.10
CA LYS A 43 18.46 -4.61 0.31
C LYS A 43 17.27 -4.12 -0.51
N THR A 44 17.14 -2.81 -0.70
CA THR A 44 16.04 -2.21 -1.46
C THR A 44 16.36 -2.08 -2.96
N GLY A 45 17.52 -2.56 -3.44
CA GLY A 45 17.94 -2.38 -4.83
C GLY A 45 18.28 -0.92 -5.15
N GLU A 46 18.91 -0.24 -4.21
CA GLU A 46 19.39 1.15 -4.35
C GLU A 46 18.30 2.22 -4.51
N LEU A 47 17.13 2.02 -3.89
CA LEU A 47 16.12 3.09 -3.80
C LEU A 47 16.68 4.36 -3.17
N LYS A 48 16.35 5.50 -3.77
CA LYS A 48 16.74 6.83 -3.30
C LYS A 48 15.84 7.28 -2.15
N ASP A 49 16.31 8.22 -1.31
CA ASP A 49 15.53 8.82 -0.22
C ASP A 49 14.14 9.29 -0.67
N GLU A 50 14.05 9.99 -1.80
CA GLU A 50 12.77 10.49 -2.34
C GLU A 50 11.80 9.34 -2.66
N GLN A 51 12.29 8.27 -3.28
CA GLN A 51 11.48 7.08 -3.58
C GLN A 51 11.02 6.37 -2.30
N LEU A 52 11.88 6.28 -1.29
CA LEU A 52 11.53 5.67 0.00
C LEU A 52 10.46 6.47 0.75
N ARG A 53 10.51 7.82 0.70
CA ARG A 53 9.47 8.69 1.26
C ARG A 53 8.15 8.51 0.53
N GLU A 54 8.19 8.47 -0.80
CA GLU A 54 6.98 8.29 -1.60
C GLU A 54 6.35 6.91 -1.36
N ILE A 55 7.16 5.86 -1.23
CA ILE A 55 6.69 4.52 -0.82
C ILE A 55 6.00 4.58 0.55
N GLU A 56 6.62 5.23 1.55
CA GLU A 56 6.05 5.37 2.90
C GLU A 56 4.68 6.08 2.89
N GLU A 57 4.57 7.17 2.13
CA GLU A 57 3.31 7.92 1.99
C GLU A 57 2.24 7.11 1.26
N ARG A 58 2.61 6.48 0.13
CA ARG A 58 1.66 5.73 -0.71
C ARG A 58 1.19 4.45 -0.02
N ILE A 59 2.06 3.71 0.66
CA ILE A 59 1.64 2.50 1.37
C ILE A 59 0.68 2.84 2.50
N LYS A 60 0.93 3.94 3.22
CA LYS A 60 0.03 4.43 4.27
C LYS A 60 -1.34 4.80 3.70
N TYR A 61 -1.38 5.52 2.58
CA TYR A 61 -2.63 5.85 1.90
C TYR A 61 -3.41 4.61 1.48
N LEU A 62 -2.75 3.65 0.83
CA LEU A 62 -3.40 2.42 0.34
C LEU A 62 -3.94 1.54 1.47
N ARG A 63 -3.21 1.45 2.60
CA ARG A 63 -3.70 0.75 3.80
C ARG A 63 -4.93 1.42 4.39
N ASN A 64 -4.95 2.75 4.47
CA ASN A 64 -6.13 3.48 4.95
C ASN A 64 -7.34 3.29 4.01
N LEU A 65 -7.11 3.29 2.70
CA LEU A 65 -8.15 3.02 1.70
C LEU A 65 -8.75 1.64 1.90
N GLU A 66 -7.89 0.63 2.08
CA GLU A 66 -8.34 -0.75 2.31
C GLU A 66 -9.10 -0.87 3.62
N GLN A 67 -8.58 -0.31 4.71
CA GLN A 67 -9.26 -0.32 6.00
C GLN A 67 -10.65 0.30 5.90
N ARG A 68 -10.77 1.44 5.21
CA ARG A 68 -12.07 2.09 4.99
C ARG A 68 -13.01 1.23 4.16
N ARG A 69 -12.48 0.54 3.14
CA ARG A 69 -13.24 -0.40 2.33
C ARG A 69 -13.80 -1.54 3.20
N GLU A 70 -12.95 -2.15 4.03
CA GLU A 70 -13.35 -3.23 4.94
C GLU A 70 -14.44 -2.78 5.92
N GLU A 71 -14.34 -1.57 6.48
CA GLU A 71 -15.38 -0.99 7.34
C GLU A 71 -16.73 -0.85 6.63
N ILE A 72 -16.72 -0.37 5.38
CA ILE A 72 -17.92 -0.22 4.55
C ILE A 72 -18.54 -1.59 4.26
N VAL A 73 -17.72 -2.55 3.81
CA VAL A 73 -18.16 -3.93 3.54
C VAL A 73 -18.80 -4.54 4.78
N ARG A 74 -18.14 -4.41 5.94
CA ARG A 74 -18.66 -4.92 7.21
C ARG A 74 -20.00 -4.27 7.55
N SER A 75 -20.10 -2.94 7.48
CA SER A 75 -21.34 -2.22 7.80
C SER A 75 -22.51 -2.59 6.89
N ILE A 76 -22.27 -2.84 5.60
CA ILE A 76 -23.32 -3.27 4.64
C ILE A 76 -23.74 -4.71 4.91
N THR A 77 -22.76 -5.58 5.20
CA THR A 77 -23.00 -7.00 5.48
C THR A 77 -23.77 -7.19 6.78
N GLU A 78 -23.44 -6.43 7.84
CA GLU A 78 -24.18 -6.42 9.11
C GLU A 78 -25.63 -5.96 8.96
N GLN A 79 -25.92 -5.16 7.93
CA GLN A 79 -27.28 -4.75 7.57
C GLN A 79 -28.01 -5.75 6.65
N GLU A 80 -27.37 -6.86 6.28
CA GLU A 80 -27.87 -7.84 5.31
C GLU A 80 -28.20 -7.22 3.94
N LYS A 81 -27.53 -6.11 3.59
CA LYS A 81 -27.76 -5.34 2.35
C LYS A 81 -26.72 -5.61 1.26
N MET A 82 -25.82 -6.57 1.47
CA MET A 82 -24.77 -6.86 0.52
C MET A 82 -25.34 -7.51 -0.74
N THR A 83 -25.11 -6.90 -1.90
CA THR A 83 -25.44 -7.48 -3.21
C THR A 83 -24.17 -7.71 -4.05
N PRO A 84 -24.18 -8.61 -5.04
CA PRO A 84 -23.04 -8.83 -5.92
C PRO A 84 -22.57 -7.56 -6.65
N GLU A 85 -23.50 -6.68 -7.02
CA GLU A 85 -23.21 -5.40 -7.68
C GLU A 85 -22.50 -4.44 -6.72
N LEU A 86 -22.95 -4.37 -5.46
CA LEU A 86 -22.31 -3.57 -4.42
C LEU A 86 -20.91 -4.09 -4.10
N ALA A 87 -20.74 -5.40 -3.97
CA ALA A 87 -19.43 -6.01 -3.75
C ALA A 87 -18.45 -5.63 -4.88
N THR A 88 -18.90 -5.75 -6.14
CA THR A 88 -18.09 -5.39 -7.32
C THR A 88 -17.74 -3.90 -7.35
N ALA A 89 -18.70 -3.03 -7.03
CA ALA A 89 -18.48 -1.58 -6.99
C ALA A 89 -17.48 -1.18 -5.89
N ILE A 90 -17.54 -1.84 -4.74
CA ILE A 90 -16.64 -1.59 -3.62
C ILE A 90 -15.22 -2.10 -3.91
N GLU A 91 -15.07 -3.27 -4.54
CA GLU A 91 -13.77 -3.77 -5.00
C GLU A 91 -13.11 -2.86 -6.04
N GLY A 92 -13.92 -2.27 -6.93
CA GLY A 92 -13.46 -1.36 -7.98
C GLY A 92 -13.06 0.05 -7.49
N ALA A 93 -13.31 0.40 -6.23
CA ALA A 93 -13.03 1.74 -5.71
C ALA A 93 -11.52 1.97 -5.56
N MET A 94 -10.95 2.87 -6.37
CA MET A 94 -9.51 3.16 -6.42
C MET A 94 -9.06 4.40 -5.62
N LYS A 95 -9.99 5.15 -5.01
CA LYS A 95 -9.68 6.41 -4.29
C LYS A 95 -10.56 6.60 -3.06
N LEU A 96 -9.98 7.13 -1.98
CA LEU A 96 -10.71 7.77 -0.88
C LEU A 96 -11.18 9.14 -1.37
N GLN A 97 -12.48 9.42 -1.27
CA GLN A 97 -13.06 10.76 -1.49
C GLN A 97 -13.06 11.57 -0.20
#